data_AF-A0A6L7XD42-F1
#
_entry.id   AF-A0A6L7XD42-F1
#
_cell.length_a   1.000
_cell.length_b   1.000
_cell.length_c   1.000
_cell.angle_alpha   90.00
_cell.angle_beta   90.00
_cell.angle_gamma   90.00
#
_symmetry.space_group_name_H-M   'P 1'
#
loop_
_entity.id
_entity.type
_entity.pdbx_description
1 polymer ?
#
loop_
_entity_poly.entity_id
_entity_poly.type
_entity_poly.pdbx_seq_one_letter_code
_entity_poly.pdbx_strand_id
1 'polypeptide(L)'
;SGNGIAMAANKIAGVRAAVAYDVTSARLARAHNDANVLCIGERLTGAEVAREALDAWLAAGFDGGRHQARIAKLDALGNSG
;
A
#
# COMPACT_ATOMS: atom_id res chain seq x y z
N SER A 1 4.29 -5.18 13.33
CA SER A 1 4.65 -4.00 12.52
C SER A 1 4.00 -4.00 11.15
N GLY A 2 3.58 -5.12 10.56
CA GLY A 2 2.98 -5.14 9.21
C GLY A 2 4.00 -5.31 8.07
N ASN A 3 5.29 -5.07 8.33
CA ASN A 3 6.35 -5.20 7.33
C ASN A 3 6.51 -6.64 6.80
N GLY A 4 6.53 -7.66 7.68
CA GLY A 4 6.77 -9.04 7.26
C GLY A 4 5.72 -9.56 6.27
N ILE A 5 4.44 -9.30 6.55
CA ILE A 5 3.34 -9.69 5.67
C ILE A 5 3.36 -8.89 4.36
N ALA A 6 3.69 -7.59 4.40
CA ALA A 6 3.83 -6.78 3.19
C ALA A 6 5.00 -7.25 2.32
N MET A 7 6.16 -7.58 2.92
CA MET A 7 7.31 -8.12 2.19
C MET A 7 6.97 -9.46 1.52
N ALA A 8 6.26 -10.34 2.21
CA ALA A 8 5.81 -11.61 1.65
C ALA A 8 4.80 -11.40 0.51
N ALA A 9 3.78 -10.57 0.71
CA ALA A 9 2.77 -10.27 -0.30
C ALA A 9 3.37 -9.65 -1.58
N ASN A 10 4.34 -8.74 -1.42
CA ASN A 10 5.05 -8.10 -2.54
C ASN A 10 5.93 -9.06 -3.36
N LYS A 11 6.08 -10.34 -2.98
CA LYS A 11 6.72 -11.35 -3.83
C LYS A 11 5.79 -11.90 -4.91
N ILE A 12 4.48 -11.66 -4.80
CA ILE A 12 3.50 -12.11 -5.78
C ILE A 12 3.38 -11.07 -6.90
N ALA A 13 3.48 -11.52 -8.15
CA ALA A 13 3.39 -10.64 -9.32
C ALA A 13 2.07 -9.83 -9.29
N GLY A 14 2.17 -8.53 -9.54
CA GLY A 14 1.05 -7.60 -9.52
C GLY A 14 0.58 -7.15 -8.12
N VAL A 15 1.13 -7.69 -7.03
CA VAL A 15 0.84 -7.21 -5.68
C VAL A 15 1.67 -5.98 -5.35
N ARG A 16 1.00 -4.94 -4.85
CA ARG A 16 1.57 -3.72 -4.30
C ARG A 16 1.04 -3.53 -2.88
N ALA A 17 1.64 -4.27 -1.95
CA ALA A 17 1.34 -4.20 -0.54
C ALA A 17 2.09 -3.03 0.12
N ALA A 18 1.33 -2.15 0.76
CA ALA A 18 1.87 -1.02 1.52
C ALA A 18 1.54 -1.15 3.00
N VAL A 19 2.51 -0.86 3.86
CA VAL A 19 2.28 -0.78 5.30
C VAL A 19 1.85 0.63 5.65
N ALA A 20 0.72 0.77 6.33
CA ALA A 20 0.25 2.04 6.87
C ALA A 20 0.24 2.01 8.39
N TYR A 21 0.51 3.18 8.99
CA TYR A 21 0.51 3.37 10.44
C TYR A 21 -0.49 4.44 10.89
N ASP A 22 -1.05 5.19 9.94
CA ASP A 22 -2.01 6.27 10.16
C ASP A 22 -2.85 6.53 8.88
N VAL A 23 -3.82 7.43 8.99
CA VAL A 23 -4.72 7.84 7.91
C VAL A 23 -3.97 8.38 6.69
N THR A 24 -2.94 9.19 6.93
CA THR A 24 -2.17 9.85 5.86
C THR A 24 -1.40 8.83 5.03
N SER A 25 -0.65 7.94 5.68
CA SER A 25 0.11 6.88 5.04
C SER A 25 -0.79 5.92 4.25
N ALA A 26 -1.97 5.58 4.78
CA ALA A 26 -2.95 4.75 4.09
C ALA A 26 -3.53 5.43 2.83
N ARG A 27 -3.94 6.70 2.93
CA ARG A 27 -4.41 7.48 1.77
C ARG A 27 -3.34 7.59 0.70
N LEU A 28 -2.11 7.95 1.09
CA LEU A 28 -0.98 8.11 0.17
C LEU A 28 -0.53 6.77 -0.44
N ALA A 29 -0.67 5.66 0.28
CA ALA A 29 -0.42 4.34 -0.26
C ALA A 29 -1.29 4.06 -1.49
N ARG A 30 -2.57 4.41 -1.44
CA ARG A 30 -3.48 4.29 -2.59
C ARG A 30 -3.19 5.35 -3.65
N ALA A 31 -3.17 6.63 -3.26
CA ALA A 31 -3.06 7.75 -4.19
C ALA A 31 -1.77 7.78 -5.00
N HIS A 32 -0.62 7.48 -4.36
CA HIS A 32 0.68 7.61 -5.01
C HIS A 32 1.27 6.29 -5.50
N ASN A 33 0.88 5.16 -4.90
CA ASN A 33 1.50 3.87 -5.17
C ASN A 33 0.52 2.83 -5.74
N ASP A 34 -0.73 3.23 -5.99
CA ASP A 34 -1.81 2.32 -6.40
C ASP A 34 -1.77 1.01 -5.60
N ALA A 35 -1.57 1.12 -4.28
CA ALA A 35 -1.50 -0.05 -3.43
C ALA A 35 -2.83 -0.81 -3.51
N ASN A 36 -2.77 -2.10 -3.82
CA ASN A 36 -3.92 -3.00 -3.92
C ASN A 36 -4.03 -3.94 -2.70
N VAL A 37 -3.03 -3.90 -1.81
CA VAL A 37 -3.06 -4.55 -0.50
C VAL A 37 -2.63 -3.54 0.56
N LEU A 38 -3.43 -3.39 1.62
CA LEU A 38 -3.09 -2.59 2.79
C LEU A 38 -2.64 -3.53 3.93
N CYS A 39 -1.50 -3.24 4.52
CA CYS A 39 -0.99 -3.94 5.69
C CYS A 39 -0.96 -2.99 6.90
N ILE A 40 -1.45 -3.44 8.05
CA ILE A 40 -1.48 -2.64 9.28
C ILE A 40 -0.71 -3.37 10.38
N GLY A 41 0.09 -2.64 11.14
CA GLY A 41 0.82 -3.18 12.27
C GLY A 41 0.03 -3.06 13.58
N GLU A 42 -0.64 -4.12 14.03
CA GLU A 42 -1.43 -4.15 15.27
C GLU A 42 -0.72 -3.53 16.50
N ARG A 43 0.56 -3.86 16.72
CA ARG A 43 1.34 -3.32 17.87
C ARG A 43 1.69 -1.83 17.76
N LEU A 44 1.52 -1.22 16.58
CA LEU A 44 1.95 0.15 16.28
C LEU A 44 0.76 1.08 16.00
N THR A 45 -0.42 0.53 15.75
CA THR A 45 -1.60 1.29 15.33
C THR A 45 -2.79 0.83 16.15
N GLY A 46 -3.40 1.75 16.91
CA GLY A 46 -4.62 1.47 17.67
C GLY A 46 -5.82 1.17 16.77
N ALA A 47 -6.83 0.47 17.30
CA ALA A 47 -7.95 -0.04 16.51
C ALA A 47 -8.73 1.05 15.75
N GLU A 48 -9.01 2.20 16.39
CA GLU A 48 -9.70 3.31 15.72
C GLU A 48 -8.85 3.92 14.60
N VAL A 49 -7.56 4.13 14.83
CA VAL A 49 -6.64 4.64 13.79
C VAL A 49 -6.52 3.64 12.64
N ALA A 50 -6.49 2.34 12.93
CA ALA A 50 -6.48 1.30 11.91
C ALA A 50 -7.75 1.32 11.06
N ARG A 51 -8.91 1.57 11.68
CA ARG A 51 -10.21 1.69 10.99
C ARG A 51 -10.25 2.94 10.10
N GLU A 52 -9.87 4.10 10.63
CA GLU A 52 -9.81 5.34 9.85
C GLU A 52 -8.80 5.25 8.69
N ALA A 53 -7.68 4.58 8.91
CA ALA A 53 -6.68 4.32 7.86
C ALA A 53 -7.25 3.41 6.76
N LEU A 54 -7.97 2.35 7.13
CA LEU A 54 -8.66 1.48 6.18
C LEU A 54 -9.68 2.27 5.35
N ASP A 55 -10.53 3.07 6.00
CA ASP A 55 -11.54 3.89 5.34
C ASP A 55 -10.89 4.88 4.36
N ALA A 56 -9.80 5.54 4.76
CA ALA A 56 -9.06 6.47 3.91
C ALA A 56 -8.38 5.81 2.70
N TRP A 57 -7.89 4.57 2.85
CA TRP A 57 -7.32 3.80 1.75
C TRP A 57 -8.41 3.36 0.76
N LEU A 58 -9.57 2.90 1.26
CA LEU A 58 -10.71 2.49 0.44
C LEU A 58 -11.33 3.65 -0.34
N ALA A 59 -11.40 4.84 0.29
CA ALA A 59 -11.97 6.04 -0.34
C ALA A 59 -11.02 6.72 -1.34
N ALA A 60 -9.71 6.46 -1.26
CA ALA A 60 -8.73 7.10 -2.13
C ALA A 60 -8.74 6.50 -3.54
N GLY A 61 -8.70 7.38 -4.55
CA GLY A 61 -8.37 7.03 -5.92
C GLY A 61 -6.86 7.03 -6.15
N PHE A 62 -6.40 6.44 -7.25
CA PHE A 62 -5.02 6.57 -7.70
C PHE A 62 -4.86 7.87 -8.52
N ASP A 63 -3.84 8.68 -8.19
CA ASP A 63 -3.64 10.01 -8.79
C ASP A 63 -3.03 9.95 -10.21
N GLY A 64 -2.44 8.81 -10.60
CA GLY A 64 -1.82 8.66 -11.91
C GLY A 64 -0.69 9.67 -12.18
N GLY A 65 -0.59 10.15 -13.43
CA GLY A 65 0.41 11.15 -13.82
C GLY A 65 1.84 10.71 -13.52
N ARG A 66 2.58 11.52 -12.75
CA ARG A 66 3.97 11.20 -12.36
C ARG A 66 4.12 9.88 -11.59
N HIS A 67 3.03 9.41 -10.96
CA HIS A 67 3.04 8.16 -10.20
C HIS A 67 3.01 6.93 -11.11
N GLN A 68 2.42 7.03 -12.31
CA GLN A 68 2.32 5.92 -13.26
C GLN A 68 3.69 5.36 -13.66
N ALA A 69 4.67 6.25 -13.90
CA ALA A 69 6.02 5.85 -14.27
C ALA A 69 6.72 5.05 -13.16
N ARG A 70 6.40 5.30 -11.88
CA ARG A 70 6.92 4.53 -10.76
C ARG A 70 6.25 3.16 -10.67
N ILE A 71 4.94 3.07 -10.90
CA ILE A 71 4.22 1.78 -10.95
C ILE A 71 4.78 0.88 -12.05
N ALA A 72 4.94 1.41 -13.25
CA ALA A 72 5.49 0.64 -14.37
C ALA A 72 6.88 0.07 -14.07
N LYS A 73 7.74 0.83 -13.35
CA LYS A 73 9.05 0.34 -12.91
C LYS A 73 8.94 -0.78 -11.87
N LEU A 74 7.99 -0.69 -10.94
CA LEU A 74 7.75 -1.74 -9.94
C LEU A 74 7.23 -3.03 -10.59
N ASP A 75 6.28 -2.91 -11.51
CA ASP A 75 5.72 -4.06 -12.23
C ASP A 75 6.79 -4.75 -13.10
N ALA A 76 7.68 -3.98 -13.73
CA ALA A 76 8.80 -4.53 -14.49
C ALA A 76 9.78 -5.37 -13.63
N LEU A 77 9.99 -5.00 -12.37
CA LEU A 77 10.81 -5.80 -11.43
C LEU A 77 10.16 -7.15 -11.11
N GLY A 78 8.82 -7.21 -11.06
CA GLY A 78 8.06 -8.43 -10.77
C GLY A 78 7.98 -9.41 -11.94
N ASN A 79 8.13 -8.94 -13.17
CA ASN A 79 8.03 -9.74 -14.40
C ASN A 79 9.38 -10.28 -14.92
N SER A 80 10.45 -10.19 -14.12
CA SER A 80 11.80 -10.62 -14.52
C SER A 80 12.06 -12.14 -14.33
N GLY A 81 11.00 -12.96 -14.36
CA GLY A 81 11.05 -14.41 -14.12
C GLY A 81 10.70 -15.23 -15.34
#